data_AF-A0A962C1P2-F1
#
_entry.id   AF-A0A962C1P2-F1
#
_cell.length_a   1.000
_cell.length_b   1.000
_cell.length_c   1.000
_cell.angle_alpha   90.00
_cell.angle_beta   90.00
_cell.angle_gamma   90.00
#
_symmetry.space_group_name_H-M   'P 1'
#
loop_
_entity.id
_entity.type
_entity.pdbx_description
1 polymer ?
#
loop_
_entity_poly.entity_id
_entity_poly.type
_entity_poly.pdbx_seq_one_letter_code
_entity_poly.pdbx_strand_id
1 'polypeptide(L)' 'MSFASGAEPVSRTLQHALSDYAARHPDQGAVAAQFAQFLASHPDVFHRYHPPGHFTGSVWLVSGDGERVLLTHHR' A
#
# COMPACT_ATOMS: atom_id res chain seq x y z
N MET A 1 29.61 -10.65 -4.05
CA MET A 1 28.81 -9.47 -4.43
C MET A 1 27.65 -9.40 -3.45
N SER A 2 27.72 -8.46 -2.50
CA SER A 2 26.71 -8.27 -1.46
C SER A 2 25.64 -7.34 -2.01
N PHE A 3 24.39 -7.80 -2.14
CA PHE A 3 23.28 -6.90 -2.37
C PHE A 3 23.05 -6.15 -1.06
N ALA A 4 23.28 -4.84 -1.08
CA ALA A 4 22.98 -3.98 0.04
C ALA A 4 21.52 -4.16 0.44
N SER A 5 21.30 -4.57 1.68
CA SER A 5 20.02 -4.55 2.40
C SER A 5 19.60 -3.09 2.69
N GLY A 6 19.53 -2.25 1.65
CA GLY A 6 19.25 -0.82 1.75
C GLY A 6 17.78 -0.45 1.53
N ALA A 7 16.89 -1.43 1.37
CA ALA A 7 15.47 -1.18 1.26
C ALA A 7 14.90 -0.96 2.67
N GLU A 8 14.36 0.23 2.93
CA GLU A 8 13.56 0.50 4.13
C GLU A 8 12.42 -0.54 4.24
N PRO A 9 12.09 -1.03 5.45
CA PRO A 9 10.98 -1.95 5.63
C PRO A 9 9.70 -1.39 5.02
N VAL A 10 8.94 -2.24 4.32
CA VAL A 10 7.67 -1.86 3.65
C VAL A 10 6.72 -1.14 4.61
N SER A 11 6.69 -1.55 5.88
CA SER A 11 5.89 -0.90 6.91
C SER A 11 6.27 0.57 7.13
N ARG A 12 7.55 0.92 7.14
CA ARG A 12 7.98 2.33 7.29
C ARG A 12 7.61 3.15 6.08
N THR A 13 7.89 2.64 4.88
CA THR A 13 7.56 3.32 3.63
C THR A 13 6.05 3.53 3.50
N LEU A 14 5.24 2.54 3.88
CA LEU A 14 3.78 2.63 3.84
C LEU A 14 3.24 3.60 4.90
N GLN A 15 3.82 3.63 6.11
CA GLN A 15 3.43 4.60 7.14
C GLN A 15 3.65 6.04 6.66
N HIS A 16 4.80 6.32 6.03
CA HIS A 16 5.06 7.64 5.45
C HIS A 16 4.06 7.97 4.34
N ALA A 17 3.80 7.03 3.42
CA ALA A 17 2.84 7.22 2.34
C ALA A 17 1.42 7.52 2.85
N LEU A 18 0.97 6.88 3.92
CA LEU A 18 -0.33 7.12 4.54
C LEU A 18 -0.40 8.52 5.19
N SER A 19 0.65 8.94 5.90
CA SER A 19 0.75 10.30 6.45
C SER A 19 0.72 11.36 5.35
N ASP A 20 1.52 11.17 4.29
CA ASP A 20 1.60 12.09 3.15
C ASP A 20 0.28 12.13 2.38
N TYR A 21 -0.44 11.01 2.29
CA TYR A 21 -1.77 10.95 1.68
C TYR A 21 -2.79 11.73 2.51
N ALA A 22 -2.84 11.53 3.83
CA ALA A 22 -3.74 12.25 4.72
C ALA A 22 -3.52 13.77 4.68
N ALA A 23 -2.27 14.22 4.57
CA ALA A 23 -1.93 15.64 4.45
C ALA A 23 -2.44 16.26 3.13
N ARG A 24 -2.42 15.50 2.03
CA ARG A 24 -2.86 15.96 0.70
C ARG A 24 -4.37 15.84 0.48
N HIS A 25 -5.03 14.92 1.19
CA HIS A 25 -6.46 14.62 1.06
C HIS A 25 -7.14 14.62 2.44
N PRO A 26 -7.37 15.81 3.05
CA PRO A 26 -7.89 15.91 4.41
C PRO A 26 -9.25 15.24 4.61
N ASP A 27 -10.10 15.21 3.58
CA ASP A 27 -11.39 14.51 3.55
C ASP A 27 -11.25 12.99 3.73
N GLN A 28 -10.11 12.42 3.35
CA GLN A 28 -9.77 11.00 3.52
C GLN A 28 -8.95 10.74 4.79
N GLY A 29 -8.69 11.75 5.63
CA GLY A 29 -7.80 11.63 6.79
C GLY A 29 -8.22 10.54 7.79
N ALA A 30 -9.53 10.40 8.01
CA ALA A 30 -10.06 9.34 8.88
C ALA A 30 -9.78 7.94 8.34
N VAL A 31 -9.90 7.74 7.01
CA VAL A 31 -9.60 6.46 6.36
C VAL A 31 -8.10 6.18 6.43
N ALA A 32 -7.25 7.16 6.10
CA ALA A 32 -5.80 7.01 6.20
C ALA A 32 -5.34 6.63 7.62
N ALA A 33 -5.97 7.22 8.64
CA ALA A 33 -5.71 6.90 10.04
C ALA A 33 -6.09 5.45 10.39
N GLN A 34 -7.22 4.93 9.88
CA GLN A 34 -7.61 3.53 10.07
C GLN A 34 -6.58 2.56 9.46
N PHE A 35 -6.07 2.86 8.26
CA PHE A 35 -5.02 2.05 7.63
C PHE A 35 -3.70 2.12 8.41
N ALA A 36 -3.31 3.30 8.92
CA ALA A 36 -2.11 3.43 9.75
C ALA A 36 -2.25 2.68 11.08
N GLN A 37 -3.43 2.71 11.70
CA GLN A 37 -3.72 1.94 12.91
C GLN A 37 -3.65 0.43 12.63
N PHE A 38 -4.21 -0.03 11.51
CA PHE A 38 -4.11 -1.43 11.11
C PHE A 38 -2.65 -1.83 10.85
N LEU A 39 -1.86 -0.99 10.17
CA LEU A 39 -0.43 -1.21 9.94
C LEU A 39 0.37 -1.41 11.23
N ALA A 40 0.01 -0.66 12.29
CA ALA A 40 0.64 -0.76 13.60
C ALA A 40 0.11 -1.91 14.47
N SER A 41 -0.98 -2.58 14.06
CA SER A 41 -1.69 -3.53 14.91
C SER A 41 -1.01 -4.90 15.05
N HIS A 42 -0.28 -5.35 14.03
CA HIS A 42 0.39 -6.64 14.04
C HIS A 42 1.52 -6.69 12.98
N PRO A 43 2.65 -7.39 13.21
CA PRO A 43 3.66 -7.58 12.16
C PRO A 43 3.16 -8.39 10.94
N ASP A 44 2.12 -9.20 11.13
CA ASP A 44 1.59 -10.09 10.09
C ASP A 44 0.56 -9.46 9.14
N VAL A 45 0.34 -8.15 9.21
CA VAL A 45 -0.68 -7.45 8.40
C VAL A 45 -0.45 -7.53 6.88
N PHE A 46 0.68 -8.06 6.44
CA PHE A 46 0.97 -8.32 5.02
C PHE A 46 0.73 -9.77 4.60
N HIS A 47 0.36 -10.64 5.53
CA HIS A 47 0.19 -12.06 5.28
C HIS A 47 -1.29 -12.44 5.28
N ARG A 48 -1.72 -13.14 4.22
CA ARG A 48 -3.11 -13.60 4.06
C ARG A 48 -3.65 -14.46 5.21
N TYR A 49 -2.76 -15.05 6.02
CA TYR A 49 -3.16 -15.87 7.17
C TYR A 49 -3.58 -15.03 8.38
N HIS A 50 -3.32 -13.71 8.39
CA HIS A 50 -3.72 -12.81 9.47
C HIS A 50 -5.24 -12.61 9.44
N PRO A 51 -6.02 -13.21 10.37
CA PRO A 51 -7.47 -13.26 10.23
C PRO A 51 -8.19 -11.91 10.23
N PRO A 52 -7.74 -10.88 10.98
CA PRO A 52 -8.35 -9.54 10.92
C PRO A 52 -8.32 -8.92 9.52
N GLY A 53 -7.36 -9.31 8.67
CA GLY A 53 -7.21 -8.79 7.31
C GLY A 53 -5.76 -8.79 6.86
N HIS A 54 -5.49 -8.33 5.65
CA HIS A 54 -4.13 -8.04 5.19
C HIS A 54 -4.13 -6.93 4.15
N PHE A 55 -3.00 -6.21 4.07
CA PHE A 55 -2.79 -5.23 3.01
C PHE A 55 -2.76 -5.91 1.65
N THR A 56 -3.40 -5.28 0.68
CA THR A 56 -3.36 -5.68 -0.72
C THR A 56 -2.75 -4.56 -1.56
N GLY A 57 -2.21 -4.92 -2.72
CA GLY A 57 -1.69 -3.98 -3.70
C GLY A 57 -2.34 -4.22 -5.06
N SER A 58 -2.59 -3.15 -5.79
CA SER A 58 -3.09 -3.19 -7.17
C SER A 58 -2.36 -2.13 -7.99
N VAL A 59 -2.35 -2.31 -9.30
CA VAL A 59 -1.69 -1.38 -10.24
C VAL A 59 -2.70 -0.91 -11.26
N TRP A 60 -2.71 0.40 -11.52
CA TRP A 60 -3.44 1.01 -12.62
C TRP A 60 -2.45 1.30 -13.76
N LEU A 61 -2.22 0.30 -14.60
CA LEU A 61 -1.24 0.42 -15.69
C LEU A 61 -1.90 1.01 -16.92
N VAL A 62 -1.47 2.21 -17.30
CA VAL A 62 -1.92 2.92 -18.51
C VAL A 62 -0.85 2.89 -19.60
N SER A 63 -1.28 2.94 -20.86
CA SER A 63 -0.38 3.21 -21.99
C SER A 63 0.26 4.60 -21.85
N GLY A 64 1.39 4.84 -22.52
CA GLY A 64 2.10 6.12 -22.42
C GLY A 64 1.30 7.34 -22.89
N ASP A 65 0.29 7.11 -23.75
CA ASP A 65 -0.69 8.11 -24.19
C ASP A 65 -1.86 8.31 -23.22
N GLY A 66 -2.00 7.45 -22.20
CA GLY A 66 -3.10 7.49 -21.22
C GLY A 66 -4.45 7.00 -21.74
N GLU A 67 -4.56 6.54 -22.99
CA GLU A 67 -5.85 6.20 -23.61
C GLU A 67 -6.31 4.76 -23.34
N ARG A 68 -5.42 3.90 -22.85
CA ARG A 68 -5.69 2.47 -22.62
C ARG A 68 -5.24 2.06 -21.23
N VAL A 69 -5.98 1.15 -20.62
CA VAL A 69 -5.61 0.50 -19.36
C VAL A 69 -5.45 -1.00 -19.57
N LEU A 70 -4.41 -1.60 -18.95
CA LEU A 70 -4.25 -3.05 -18.91
C LEU A 70 -5.16 -3.65 -17.84
N LEU A 71 -6.10 -4.48 -18.27
CA LEU A 71 -6.97 -5.27 -17.38
C LEU A 71 -6.69 -6.76 -17.59
N THR A 72 -6.82 -7.55 -16.51
CA THR A 72 -6.75 -9.01 -16.60
C THR A 72 -8.15 -9.58 -16.81
N HIS A 73 -8.34 -10.33 -17.90
CA HIS A 73 -9.54 -11.14 -18.06
C HIS A 73 -9.46 -12.36 -17.14
N HIS A 74 -10.16 -12.31 -16.02
CA HIS A 74 -10.27 -13.45 -15.11
C HIS A 74 -10.95 -14.64 -15.82
N ARG A 75 -10.57 -15.85 -15.43
CA ARG A 75 -11.21 -17.10 -15.86
C ARG A 75 -11.99 -17.70 -14.72
#